data_AF-G9NLH4-F1
#
_entry.id   AF-G9NLH4-F1
#
_cell.length_a   1.000
_cell.length_b   1.000
_cell.length_c   1.000
_cell.angle_alpha   90.00
_cell.angle_beta   90.00
_cell.angle_gamma   90.00
#
_symmetry.space_group_name_H-M   'P 1'
#
loop_
_entity.id
_entity.type
_entity.pdbx_description
1 polymer ?
#
loop_
_entity_poly.entity_id
_entity_poly.type
_entity_poly.pdbx_seq_one_letter_code
_entity_poly.pdbx_strand_id
1 'polypeptide(L)'
;MAVKHSFQTLFAVPLSCDGCVKSVSDSIYKLDGISKVEGNLTDQLISVEGSVAPSAIVEAIQATGRDAILRGSGTSNSAAVSILETFTDMQIEEVDREVRGLARMVQVNPERTLIDLTLRGVAPGTYRASIREFGDLKDGAASTGPVWVGGSKEAPKGSLGIVEVSEDGHGSAFVDHGFQIWEVIGHAMVLTRQDEGLPLKNDDNTVVGVIARSAGMWDNDKTVCSCTGKTLWEERKDEVKKGML
;
A
#
# COMPACT_ATOMS: atom_id res chain seq x y z
N MET A 1 -0.03 16.89 3.40
CA MET A 1 -0.89 17.77 2.58
C MET A 1 -2.23 17.07 2.42
N ALA A 2 -3.36 17.75 2.65
CA ALA A 2 -4.67 17.12 2.51
C ALA A 2 -4.94 16.83 1.03
N VAL A 3 -5.12 15.56 0.69
CA VAL A 3 -5.59 15.14 -0.63
C VAL A 3 -7.03 15.68 -0.80
N LYS A 4 -7.30 16.34 -1.93
CA LYS A 4 -8.60 16.99 -2.20
C LYS A 4 -9.63 16.08 -2.87
N HIS A 5 -9.27 14.85 -3.20
CA HIS A 5 -10.12 13.92 -3.93
C HIS A 5 -10.70 12.87 -2.98
N SER A 6 -12.03 12.79 -2.95
CA SER A 6 -12.74 11.75 -2.21
C SER A 6 -12.69 10.44 -2.99
N PHE A 7 -12.54 9.34 -2.27
CA PHE A 7 -12.61 7.97 -2.78
C PHE A 7 -13.26 7.07 -1.73
N GLN A 8 -13.64 5.87 -2.16
CA GLN A 8 -14.27 4.88 -1.29
C GLN A 8 -13.30 3.74 -0.99
N THR A 9 -13.35 3.28 0.25
CA THR A 9 -12.56 2.17 0.77
C THR A 9 -13.46 1.24 1.57
N LEU A 10 -13.22 -0.07 1.47
CA LEU A 10 -13.98 -1.07 2.19
C LEU A 10 -13.05 -1.87 3.10
N PHE A 11 -13.43 -2.02 4.36
CA PHE A 11 -12.68 -2.75 5.37
C PHE A 11 -13.51 -3.90 5.92
N ALA A 12 -12.90 -5.08 6.07
CA ALA A 12 -13.43 -6.13 6.92
C ALA A 12 -12.97 -5.90 8.36
N VAL A 13 -13.94 -5.86 9.28
CA VAL A 13 -13.73 -5.53 10.69
C VAL A 13 -14.57 -6.51 11.52
N PRO A 14 -14.04 -7.15 12.58
CA PRO A 14 -14.83 -8.04 13.41
C PRO A 14 -15.85 -7.23 14.22
N LEU A 15 -17.10 -7.28 13.76
CA LEU A 15 -18.24 -6.56 14.33
C LEU A 15 -19.22 -7.57 14.93
N SER A 16 -19.56 -7.40 16.21
CA SER A 16 -20.48 -8.31 16.93
C SER A 16 -21.82 -7.67 17.32
N CYS A 17 -21.95 -6.34 17.21
CA CYS A 17 -23.19 -5.61 17.47
C CYS A 17 -23.18 -4.21 16.85
N ASP A 18 -24.33 -3.55 16.83
CA ASP A 18 -24.46 -2.15 16.36
C ASP A 18 -23.62 -1.16 17.19
N GLY A 19 -23.41 -1.45 18.48
CA GLY A 19 -22.50 -0.68 19.32
C GLY A 19 -21.04 -0.74 18.84
N CYS A 20 -20.61 -1.88 18.27
CA CYS A 20 -19.30 -2.00 17.64
C CYS A 20 -19.21 -1.13 16.40
N VAL A 21 -20.24 -1.15 15.55
CA VAL A 21 -20.32 -0.31 14.35
C VAL A 21 -20.19 1.15 14.74
N LYS A 22 -20.99 1.61 15.71
CA LYS A 22 -20.94 2.99 16.19
C LYS A 22 -19.57 3.36 16.74
N SER A 23 -18.97 2.53 17.59
CA SER A 23 -17.63 2.79 18.15
C SER A 23 -16.56 2.92 17.08
N VAL A 24 -16.63 2.11 16.01
CA VAL A 24 -15.69 2.18 14.89
C VAL A 24 -15.94 3.43 14.06
N SER A 25 -17.21 3.70 13.69
CA SER A 25 -17.59 4.91 12.94
C SER A 25 -17.19 6.20 13.67
N ASP A 26 -17.45 6.28 14.98
CA ASP A 26 -17.09 7.43 15.81
C ASP A 26 -15.56 7.63 15.89
N SER A 27 -14.77 6.56 15.78
CA SER A 27 -13.31 6.66 15.70
C SER A 27 -12.85 7.22 14.35
N ILE A 28 -13.44 6.72 13.26
CA ILE A 28 -13.11 7.14 11.89
C ILE A 28 -13.52 8.60 11.64
N TYR A 29 -14.70 9.03 12.09
CA TYR A 29 -15.19 10.42 11.92
C TYR A 29 -14.32 11.47 12.63
N LYS A 30 -13.39 11.09 13.51
CA LYS A 30 -12.40 12.01 14.09
C LYS A 30 -11.30 12.38 13.11
N LEU A 31 -11.15 11.65 12.01
CA LEU A 31 -10.19 11.95 10.97
C LEU A 31 -10.74 13.05 10.06
N ASP A 32 -9.96 14.11 9.85
CA ASP A 32 -10.34 15.19 8.94
C ASP A 32 -10.39 14.69 7.49
N GLY A 33 -11.50 14.92 6.80
CA GLY A 33 -11.70 14.53 5.40
C GLY A 33 -12.57 13.30 5.16
N ILE A 34 -13.17 12.73 6.22
CA ILE A 34 -14.21 11.70 6.11
C ILE A 34 -15.55 12.35 5.78
N SER A 35 -16.20 11.89 4.72
CA SER A 35 -17.55 12.34 4.32
C SER A 35 -18.64 11.39 4.78
N LYS A 36 -18.37 10.07 4.77
CA LYS A 36 -19.37 9.05 5.06
C LYS A 36 -18.72 7.78 5.61
N VAL A 37 -19.34 7.18 6.62
CA VAL A 37 -19.02 5.84 7.12
C VAL A 37 -20.30 5.02 7.21
N GLU A 38 -20.30 3.85 6.59
CA GLU A 38 -21.41 2.90 6.60
C GLU A 38 -20.92 1.54 7.10
N GLY A 39 -21.55 1.02 8.14
CA GLY A 39 -21.25 -0.31 8.66
C GLY A 39 -22.32 -1.32 8.28
N ASN A 40 -21.88 -2.51 7.89
CA ASN A 40 -22.70 -3.67 7.65
C ASN A 40 -22.30 -4.75 8.67
N LEU A 41 -23.17 -4.96 9.67
CA LEU A 41 -22.93 -5.95 10.73
C LEU A 41 -23.00 -7.39 10.19
N THR A 42 -23.91 -7.68 9.26
CA THR A 42 -24.09 -9.01 8.68
C THR A 42 -22.83 -9.48 7.96
N ASP A 43 -22.27 -8.61 7.13
CA ASP A 43 -21.09 -8.92 6.31
C ASP A 43 -19.77 -8.58 7.03
N GLN A 44 -19.84 -7.98 8.22
CA GLN A 44 -18.69 -7.51 8.99
C GLN A 44 -17.81 -6.52 8.21
N LEU A 45 -18.46 -5.56 7.55
CA LEU A 45 -17.81 -4.58 6.69
C LEU A 45 -18.03 -3.14 7.18
N ILE A 46 -17.02 -2.30 6.98
CA ILE A 46 -17.09 -0.84 7.13
C ILE A 46 -16.68 -0.22 5.79
N SER A 47 -17.60 0.50 5.16
CA SER A 47 -17.35 1.34 3.99
C SER A 47 -17.06 2.76 4.45
N VAL A 48 -16.00 3.35 3.91
CA VAL A 48 -15.56 4.72 4.23
C VAL A 48 -15.39 5.50 2.94
N GLU A 49 -16.05 6.65 2.87
CA GLU A 49 -15.86 7.65 1.82
C GLU A 49 -15.16 8.88 2.41
N GLY A 50 -14.14 9.35 1.71
CA GLY A 50 -13.37 10.52 2.12
C GLY A 50 -12.05 10.64 1.39
N SER A 51 -11.18 11.53 1.85
CA SER A 51 -9.85 11.75 1.26
C SER A 51 -8.69 11.34 2.18
N VAL A 52 -8.99 10.49 3.15
CA VAL A 52 -8.04 10.01 4.17
C VAL A 52 -7.32 8.75 3.69
N ALA A 53 -6.03 8.62 4.02
CA ALA A 53 -5.23 7.45 3.68
C ALA A 53 -5.82 6.16 4.29
N PRO A 54 -5.88 5.04 3.54
CA PRO A 54 -6.33 3.76 4.07
C PRO A 54 -5.58 3.30 5.33
N SER A 55 -4.27 3.53 5.41
CA SER A 55 -3.44 3.28 6.60
C SER A 55 -3.96 3.99 7.85
N ALA A 56 -4.25 5.29 7.76
CA ALA A 56 -4.80 6.08 8.87
C ALA A 56 -6.20 5.58 9.30
N ILE A 57 -7.02 5.11 8.36
CA ILE A 57 -8.33 4.50 8.68
C ILE A 57 -8.14 3.17 9.42
N VAL A 58 -7.18 2.33 9.00
CA VAL A 58 -6.83 1.08 9.71
C VAL A 58 -6.38 1.38 11.14
N GLU A 59 -5.49 2.36 11.34
CA GLU A 59 -5.04 2.78 12.67
C GLU A 59 -6.20 3.25 13.55
N ALA A 60 -7.12 4.06 13.00
CA ALA A 60 -8.30 4.53 13.73
C ALA A 60 -9.25 3.39 14.13
N ILE A 61 -9.39 2.35 13.30
CA ILE A 61 -10.16 1.15 13.65
C ILE A 61 -9.43 0.36 14.75
N GLN A 62 -8.11 0.18 14.63
CA GLN A 62 -7.27 -0.53 15.60
C GLN A 62 -7.24 0.14 16.96
N ALA A 63 -7.32 1.47 17.02
CA ALA A 63 -7.47 2.22 18.26
C ALA A 63 -8.76 1.86 19.04
N THR A 64 -9.74 1.22 18.40
CA THR A 64 -10.95 0.69 19.06
C THR A 64 -10.77 -0.72 19.64
N GLY A 65 -9.57 -1.30 19.52
CA GLY A 65 -9.27 -2.69 19.90
C GLY A 65 -9.73 -3.72 18.87
N ARG A 66 -10.03 -3.31 17.63
CA ARG A 66 -10.49 -4.19 16.55
C ARG A 66 -9.50 -4.20 15.41
N ASP A 67 -9.32 -5.35 14.80
CA ASP A 67 -8.46 -5.46 13.64
C ASP A 67 -9.20 -5.06 12.34
N ALA A 68 -8.47 -4.66 11.30
CA ALA A 68 -9.05 -4.17 10.05
C ALA A 68 -8.26 -4.63 8.82
N ILE A 69 -8.96 -5.26 7.87
CA ILE A 69 -8.41 -5.68 6.58
C ILE A 69 -9.01 -4.82 5.48
N LEU A 70 -8.18 -4.10 4.72
CA LEU A 70 -8.63 -3.43 3.51
C LEU A 70 -9.05 -4.48 2.46
N ARG A 71 -10.31 -4.44 2.03
CA ARG A 71 -10.91 -5.36 1.05
C ARG A 71 -10.81 -4.84 -0.38
N GLY A 72 -10.82 -3.53 -0.55
CA GLY A 72 -10.64 -2.87 -1.83
C GLY A 72 -10.77 -1.36 -1.71
N SER A 73 -10.44 -0.67 -2.79
CA SER A 73 -10.50 0.78 -2.86
C SER A 73 -10.84 1.23 -4.28
N GLY A 74 -11.59 2.31 -4.40
CA GLY A 74 -12.00 2.85 -5.69
C GLY A 74 -12.92 1.91 -6.48
N THR A 75 -13.06 2.22 -7.77
CA THR A 75 -13.84 1.43 -8.74
C THR A 75 -13.02 0.26 -9.32
N SER A 76 -13.66 -0.63 -10.07
CA SER A 76 -12.96 -1.76 -10.68
C SER A 76 -11.81 -1.32 -11.59
N ASN A 77 -10.67 -2.02 -11.51
CA ASN A 77 -9.41 -1.70 -12.20
C ASN A 77 -8.76 -0.34 -11.86
N SER A 78 -9.19 0.32 -10.78
CA SER A 78 -8.61 1.60 -10.33
C SER A 78 -7.62 1.45 -9.17
N ALA A 79 -7.29 0.22 -8.77
CA ALA A 79 -6.42 -0.04 -7.63
C ALA A 79 -5.20 -0.88 -8.02
N ALA A 80 -4.08 -0.61 -7.37
CA ALA A 80 -2.85 -1.39 -7.47
C ALA A 80 -2.19 -1.54 -6.10
N VAL A 81 -1.31 -2.52 -6.00
CA VAL A 81 -0.51 -2.77 -4.81
C VAL A 81 0.91 -3.15 -5.21
N SER A 82 1.89 -2.71 -4.43
CA SER A 82 3.26 -3.22 -4.49
C SER A 82 3.70 -3.63 -3.09
N ILE A 83 4.08 -4.90 -2.97
CA ILE A 83 4.67 -5.47 -1.74
C ILE A 83 6.17 -5.32 -1.88
N LEU A 84 6.80 -4.65 -0.92
CA LEU A 84 8.19 -4.22 -1.02
C LEU A 84 9.07 -5.11 -0.15
N GLU A 85 10.06 -5.75 -0.77
CA GLU A 85 10.97 -6.72 -0.15
C GLU A 85 12.43 -6.36 -0.46
N THR A 86 13.37 -6.86 0.34
CA THR A 86 14.81 -6.74 0.06
C THR A 86 15.32 -7.91 -0.77
N PHE A 87 16.34 -7.66 -1.59
CA PHE A 87 16.97 -8.65 -2.48
C PHE A 87 18.47 -8.78 -2.21
N THR A 88 18.89 -8.69 -0.95
CA THR A 88 20.30 -8.81 -0.54
C THR A 88 20.84 -10.23 -0.70
N ASP A 89 20.02 -11.23 -0.36
CA ASP A 89 20.42 -12.63 -0.35
C ASP A 89 19.91 -13.41 -1.57
N MET A 90 20.15 -12.88 -2.78
CA MET A 90 19.71 -13.55 -4.03
C MET A 90 20.35 -14.93 -4.28
N GLN A 91 21.34 -15.33 -3.48
CA GLN A 91 22.09 -16.57 -3.62
C GLN A 91 21.54 -17.74 -2.78
N ILE A 92 20.50 -17.50 -1.97
CA ILE A 92 19.91 -18.51 -1.09
C ILE A 92 18.56 -18.94 -1.69
N GLU A 93 18.41 -20.24 -1.97
CA GLU A 93 17.23 -20.80 -2.68
C GLU A 93 15.92 -20.75 -1.86
N GLU A 94 16.01 -20.66 -0.53
CA GLU A 94 14.87 -20.59 0.40
C GLU A 94 15.01 -19.40 1.37
N VAL A 95 15.03 -18.17 0.85
CA VAL A 95 14.87 -17.00 1.71
C VAL A 95 13.39 -16.74 1.91
N ASP A 96 12.91 -16.91 3.14
CA ASP A 96 11.67 -16.29 3.59
C ASP A 96 11.95 -14.78 3.64
N ARG A 97 11.65 -14.09 2.53
CA ARG A 97 11.91 -12.65 2.40
C ARG A 97 10.87 -11.93 3.23
N GLU A 98 11.35 -11.22 4.24
CA GLU A 98 10.46 -10.42 5.06
C GLU A 98 9.98 -9.20 4.28
N VAL A 99 8.69 -8.91 4.39
CA VAL A 99 8.09 -7.71 3.80
C VAL A 99 8.58 -6.51 4.61
N ARG A 100 9.14 -5.52 3.89
CA ARG A 100 9.69 -4.28 4.46
C ARG A 100 8.85 -3.06 4.13
N GLY A 101 7.86 -3.22 3.27
CA GLY A 101 6.93 -2.14 2.99
C GLY A 101 5.74 -2.56 2.13
N LEU A 102 4.79 -1.65 2.06
CA LEU A 102 3.57 -1.83 1.27
C LEU A 102 3.18 -0.49 0.65
N ALA A 103 2.94 -0.49 -0.64
CA ALA A 103 2.36 0.64 -1.36
C ALA A 103 0.99 0.26 -1.90
N ARG A 104 -0.04 1.00 -1.49
CA ARG A 104 -1.41 0.86 -1.98
C ARG A 104 -1.74 2.05 -2.84
N MET A 105 -2.18 1.80 -4.07
CA MET A 105 -2.48 2.86 -5.04
C MET A 105 -3.95 2.84 -5.40
N VAL A 106 -4.56 4.02 -5.46
CA VAL A 106 -5.96 4.20 -5.82
C VAL A 106 -6.08 5.38 -6.78
N GLN A 107 -6.50 5.10 -8.01
CA GLN A 107 -6.83 6.13 -8.99
C GLN A 107 -8.18 6.74 -8.62
N VAL A 108 -8.16 8.03 -8.30
CA VAL A 108 -9.36 8.77 -7.84
C VAL A 108 -10.04 9.52 -8.98
N ASN A 109 -9.33 9.78 -10.07
CA ASN A 109 -9.85 10.28 -11.34
C ASN A 109 -8.84 9.98 -12.47
N PRO A 110 -9.15 10.25 -13.76
CA PRO A 110 -8.25 9.97 -14.88
C PRO A 110 -6.90 10.70 -14.86
N GLU A 111 -6.70 11.68 -13.97
CA GLU A 111 -5.48 12.49 -13.89
C GLU A 111 -4.70 12.28 -12.59
N ARG A 112 -5.29 11.63 -11.57
CA ARG A 112 -4.75 11.56 -10.22
C ARG A 112 -4.83 10.15 -9.64
N THR A 113 -3.70 9.70 -9.10
CA THR A 113 -3.57 8.48 -8.32
C THR A 113 -2.96 8.80 -6.95
N LEU A 114 -3.63 8.31 -5.91
CA LEU A 114 -3.16 8.39 -4.54
C LEU A 114 -2.34 7.17 -4.21
N ILE A 115 -1.26 7.35 -3.47
CA ILE A 115 -0.37 6.28 -3.03
C ILE A 115 -0.23 6.39 -1.52
N ASP A 116 -0.67 5.35 -0.83
CA ASP A 116 -0.48 5.12 0.60
C ASP A 116 0.68 4.14 0.77
N LEU A 117 1.78 4.67 1.28
CA LEU A 117 3.08 4.02 1.33
C LEU A 117 3.52 3.86 2.78
N THR A 118 3.91 2.65 3.14
CA THR A 118 4.43 2.31 4.47
C THR A 118 5.71 1.52 4.34
N LEU A 119 6.72 1.87 5.14
CA LEU A 119 7.97 1.17 5.33
C LEU A 119 8.10 0.72 6.78
N ARG A 120 8.69 -0.46 6.98
CA ARG A 120 8.96 -1.03 8.30
C ARG A 120 10.23 -1.89 8.29
N GLY A 121 10.97 -1.84 9.39
CA GLY A 121 12.13 -2.71 9.59
C GLY A 121 13.31 -2.36 8.68
N VAL A 122 13.38 -1.11 8.23
CA VAL A 122 14.51 -0.55 7.48
C VAL A 122 15.23 0.48 8.35
N ALA A 123 16.49 0.80 8.01
CA ALA A 123 17.26 1.74 8.83
C ALA A 123 16.65 3.15 8.81
N PRO A 124 16.77 3.93 9.90
CA PRO A 124 16.31 5.31 9.93
C PRO A 124 16.96 6.18 8.84
N GLY A 125 16.19 7.16 8.36
CA GLY A 125 16.65 8.16 7.41
C GLY A 125 15.71 8.38 6.22
N THR A 126 16.26 9.03 5.19
CA THR A 126 15.50 9.54 4.05
C THR A 126 15.52 8.55 2.88
N TYR A 127 14.34 8.08 2.47
CA TYR A 127 14.15 7.17 1.35
C TYR A 127 13.51 7.89 0.18
N ARG A 128 14.01 7.64 -1.04
CA ARG A 128 13.39 8.11 -2.29
C ARG A 128 12.48 7.03 -2.81
N ALA A 129 11.22 7.38 -3.06
CA ALA A 129 10.26 6.49 -3.67
C ALA A 129 10.20 6.75 -5.18
N SER A 130 10.31 5.69 -5.97
CA SER A 130 10.18 5.78 -7.43
C SER A 130 9.49 4.59 -8.07
N ILE A 131 8.87 4.83 -9.22
CA ILE A 131 8.42 3.82 -10.17
C ILE A 131 9.50 3.68 -11.23
N ARG A 132 9.92 2.46 -11.51
CA ARG A 132 11.01 2.12 -12.41
C ARG A 132 10.49 1.71 -13.77
N GLU A 133 11.32 1.80 -14.79
CA GLU A 133 10.93 1.49 -16.17
C GLU A 133 10.48 0.03 -16.35
N PHE A 134 11.07 -0.91 -15.60
CA PHE A 134 10.76 -2.33 -15.70
C PHE A 134 10.33 -2.93 -14.36
N GLY A 135 9.37 -3.86 -14.41
CA GLY A 135 9.06 -4.79 -13.31
C GLY A 135 9.91 -6.04 -13.31
N ASP A 136 11.17 -5.97 -13.75
CA ASP A 136 12.10 -7.09 -13.76
C ASP A 136 12.84 -7.17 -12.42
N LEU A 137 12.53 -8.19 -11.62
CA LEU A 137 13.15 -8.45 -10.32
C LEU A 137 14.17 -9.60 -10.34
N LYS A 138 14.64 -10.04 -11.51
CA LYS A 138 15.62 -11.15 -11.60
C LYS A 138 16.90 -10.85 -10.81
N ASP A 139 17.32 -9.58 -10.78
CA ASP A 139 18.49 -9.08 -10.04
C ASP A 139 18.05 -8.07 -8.96
N GLY A 140 16.82 -8.20 -8.45
CA GLY A 140 16.23 -7.25 -7.49
C GLY A 140 16.07 -5.84 -8.06
N ALA A 141 16.46 -4.83 -7.29
CA ALA A 141 16.36 -3.43 -7.71
C ALA A 141 17.30 -3.09 -8.88
N ALA A 142 18.40 -3.83 -9.06
CA ALA A 142 19.39 -3.59 -10.10
C ALA A 142 18.86 -3.84 -11.53
N SER A 143 17.88 -4.74 -11.70
CA SER A 143 17.28 -5.08 -13.00
C SER A 143 16.08 -4.20 -13.39
N THR A 144 15.66 -3.27 -12.52
CA THR A 144 14.44 -2.47 -12.74
C THR A 144 14.58 -1.32 -13.74
N GLY A 145 15.79 -1.04 -14.21
CA GLY A 145 16.06 0.06 -15.15
C GLY A 145 15.97 1.45 -14.49
N PRO A 146 15.98 2.53 -15.27
CA PRO A 146 15.89 3.91 -14.76
C PRO A 146 14.51 4.24 -14.17
N VAL A 147 14.36 5.44 -13.60
CA VAL A 147 13.05 5.94 -13.16
C VAL A 147 12.13 6.10 -14.38
N TRP A 148 10.90 5.61 -14.26
CA TRP A 148 9.89 5.66 -15.31
C TRP A 148 9.54 7.11 -15.67
N VAL A 149 9.71 7.46 -16.95
CA VAL A 149 9.51 8.82 -17.44
C VAL A 149 8.03 9.15 -17.66
N GLY A 150 7.20 8.16 -17.98
CA GLY A 150 5.77 8.33 -18.21
C GLY A 150 5.41 9.35 -19.29
N GLY A 151 6.26 9.46 -20.33
CA GLY A 151 6.07 10.39 -21.45
C GLY A 151 6.34 11.87 -21.13
N SER A 152 6.79 12.20 -19.92
CA SER A 152 7.15 13.57 -19.53
C SER A 152 8.48 14.02 -20.15
N LYS A 153 8.57 15.29 -20.56
CA LYS A 153 9.81 15.90 -21.09
C LYS A 153 10.61 16.69 -20.05
N GLU A 154 10.04 16.92 -18.87
CA GLU A 154 10.65 17.76 -17.83
C GLU A 154 11.22 16.90 -16.70
N ALA A 155 10.34 16.25 -15.94
CA ALA A 155 10.71 15.37 -14.83
C ALA A 155 10.03 14.00 -14.97
N PRO A 156 10.69 12.89 -14.59
CA PRO A 156 10.09 11.56 -14.63
C PRO A 156 8.82 11.49 -13.79
N LYS A 157 7.70 11.03 -14.38
CA LYS A 157 6.45 10.81 -13.63
C LYS A 157 6.60 9.78 -12.50
N GLY A 158 7.56 8.87 -12.65
CA GLY A 158 7.88 7.85 -11.67
C GLY A 158 8.62 8.37 -10.43
N SER A 159 9.02 9.64 -10.36
CA SER A 159 9.60 10.21 -9.14
C SER A 159 8.50 10.57 -8.14
N LEU A 160 8.36 9.78 -7.07
CA LEU A 160 7.23 9.90 -6.14
C LEU A 160 7.53 10.73 -4.88
N GLY A 161 8.78 11.20 -4.75
CA GLY A 161 9.22 12.02 -3.64
C GLY A 161 9.95 11.22 -2.57
N ILE A 162 9.84 11.67 -1.33
CA ILE A 162 10.64 11.22 -0.20
C ILE A 162 9.74 10.67 0.91
N VAL A 163 10.20 9.60 1.56
CA VAL A 163 9.64 9.07 2.80
C VAL A 163 10.71 9.18 3.88
N GLU A 164 10.37 9.80 5.00
CA GLU A 164 11.24 9.82 6.18
C GLU A 164 10.92 8.61 7.06
N VAL A 165 11.95 7.85 7.41
CA VAL A 165 11.87 6.71 8.32
C VAL A 165 12.41 7.12 9.68
N SER A 166 11.59 6.95 10.72
CA SER A 166 11.95 7.27 12.11
C SER A 166 12.91 6.25 12.73
N GLU A 167 13.39 6.56 13.93
CA GLU A 167 14.35 5.75 14.69
C GLU A 167 13.86 4.32 15.01
N ASP A 168 12.54 4.11 15.01
CA ASP A 168 11.90 2.80 15.17
C ASP A 168 11.84 1.98 13.86
N GLY A 169 12.39 2.51 12.77
CA GLY A 169 12.41 1.87 11.45
C GLY A 169 11.07 1.89 10.75
N HIS A 170 10.13 2.75 11.17
CA HIS A 170 8.84 2.97 10.52
C HIS A 170 8.83 4.25 9.70
N GLY A 171 8.21 4.24 8.53
CA GLY A 171 8.00 5.44 7.72
C GLY A 171 6.70 5.34 6.96
N SER A 172 5.98 6.45 6.84
CA SER A 172 4.74 6.48 6.05
C SER A 172 4.63 7.76 5.22
N ALA A 173 4.01 7.63 4.05
CA ALA A 173 3.73 8.76 3.18
C ALA A 173 2.41 8.54 2.45
N PHE A 174 1.62 9.61 2.35
CA PHE A 174 0.41 9.65 1.52
C PHE A 174 0.57 10.74 0.47
N VAL A 175 0.76 10.31 -0.78
CA VAL A 175 1.16 11.19 -1.89
C VAL A 175 0.18 11.10 -3.06
N ASP A 176 0.13 12.16 -3.86
CA ASP A 176 -0.85 12.33 -4.93
C ASP A 176 -0.16 12.68 -6.27
N HIS A 177 -0.18 11.73 -7.22
CA HIS A 177 0.62 11.76 -8.45
C HIS A 177 -0.21 11.72 -9.74
N GLY A 178 0.38 12.25 -10.81
CA GLY A 178 -0.27 12.48 -12.10
C GLY A 178 -0.14 11.33 -13.10
N PHE A 179 -0.71 10.17 -12.78
CA PHE A 179 -0.76 9.01 -13.67
C PHE A 179 -2.01 8.16 -13.41
N GLN A 180 -2.34 7.31 -14.37
CA GLN A 180 -3.39 6.29 -14.28
C GLN A 180 -2.77 4.95 -13.91
N ILE A 181 -3.52 4.11 -13.20
CA ILE A 181 -3.02 2.84 -12.67
C ILE A 181 -2.54 1.91 -13.79
N TRP A 182 -3.25 1.86 -14.92
CA TRP A 182 -2.85 1.02 -16.05
C TRP A 182 -1.49 1.40 -16.64
N GLU A 183 -1.03 2.65 -16.48
CA GLU A 183 0.28 3.10 -16.96
C GLU A 183 1.42 2.48 -16.14
N VAL A 184 1.16 2.06 -14.90
CA VAL A 184 2.19 1.62 -13.95
C VAL A 184 2.07 0.14 -13.57
N ILE A 185 0.98 -0.55 -13.92
CA ILE A 185 0.88 -2.01 -13.73
C ILE A 185 2.01 -2.72 -14.46
N GLY A 186 2.73 -3.59 -13.75
CA GLY A 186 3.86 -4.35 -14.29
C GLY A 186 5.19 -3.62 -14.24
N HIS A 187 5.23 -2.37 -13.77
CA HIS A 187 6.46 -1.68 -13.39
C HIS A 187 6.89 -2.08 -11.98
N ALA A 188 8.16 -1.87 -11.62
CA ALA A 188 8.59 -1.99 -10.22
C ALA A 188 8.45 -0.65 -9.50
N MET A 189 8.09 -0.70 -8.22
CA MET A 189 8.28 0.39 -7.28
C MET A 189 9.52 0.10 -6.45
N VAL A 190 10.37 1.11 -6.24
CA VAL A 190 11.57 1.04 -5.41
C VAL A 190 11.52 2.13 -4.35
N LEU A 191 11.93 1.79 -3.13
CA LEU A 191 12.35 2.78 -2.14
C LEU A 191 13.79 2.51 -1.73
N THR A 192 14.63 3.53 -1.84
CA THR A 192 16.07 3.42 -1.55
C THR A 192 16.64 4.71 -0.97
N ARG A 193 17.74 4.58 -0.25
CA ARG A 193 18.57 5.71 0.21
C ARG A 193 19.63 6.11 -0.82
N GLN A 194 19.80 5.32 -1.88
CA GLN A 194 20.82 5.52 -2.90
C GLN A 194 20.48 6.69 -3.85
N ASP A 195 21.50 7.19 -4.55
CA ASP A 195 21.31 8.13 -5.65
C ASP A 195 20.80 7.40 -6.90
N GLU A 196 19.60 7.77 -7.35
CA GLU A 196 18.93 7.14 -8.49
C GLU A 196 19.51 7.57 -9.85
N GLY A 197 20.48 8.50 -9.88
CA GLY A 197 21.27 8.82 -11.07
C GLY A 197 22.28 7.72 -11.46
N LEU A 198 22.50 6.74 -10.57
CA LEU A 198 23.36 5.59 -10.80
C LEU A 198 22.56 4.28 -10.80
N PRO A 199 23.08 3.19 -11.39
CA PRO A 199 22.48 1.87 -11.25
C PRO A 199 22.34 1.49 -9.78
N LEU A 200 21.13 1.07 -9.40
CA LEU A 200 20.81 0.66 -8.05
C LEU A 200 21.52 -0.64 -7.69
N LYS A 201 21.85 -0.77 -6.40
CA LYS A 201 22.38 -2.01 -5.82
C LYS A 201 21.39 -2.55 -4.79
N ASN A 202 21.34 -3.87 -4.63
CA ASN A 202 20.57 -4.46 -3.54
C ASN A 202 21.34 -4.29 -2.22
N ASP A 203 20.66 -3.74 -1.22
CA ASP A 203 21.10 -3.64 0.17
C ASP A 203 19.87 -3.75 1.09
N ASP A 204 20.09 -3.84 2.40
CA ASP A 204 19.01 -4.00 3.39
C ASP A 204 18.06 -2.78 3.45
N ASN A 205 18.43 -1.69 2.78
CA ASN A 205 17.72 -0.41 2.76
C ASN A 205 17.24 -0.06 1.35
N THR A 206 17.15 -1.06 0.48
CA THR A 206 16.62 -0.93 -0.88
C THR A 206 15.55 -1.98 -1.03
N VAL A 207 14.31 -1.51 -0.99
CA VAL A 207 13.13 -2.38 -1.09
C VAL A 207 12.49 -2.19 -2.44
N VAL A 208 12.02 -3.28 -3.02
CA VAL A 208 11.48 -3.31 -4.37
C VAL A 208 10.30 -4.28 -4.47
N GLY A 209 9.34 -3.94 -5.32
CA GLY A 209 8.18 -4.79 -5.59
C GLY A 209 7.52 -4.46 -6.92
N VAL A 210 7.02 -5.47 -7.63
CA VAL A 210 6.22 -5.25 -8.84
C VAL A 210 4.87 -4.65 -8.46
N ILE A 211 4.45 -3.61 -9.19
CA ILE A 211 3.13 -3.02 -9.07
C ILE A 211 2.12 -3.97 -9.74
N ALA A 212 1.36 -4.65 -8.90
CA ALA A 212 0.33 -5.61 -9.30
C ALA A 212 -1.06 -4.98 -9.25
N ARG A 213 -1.98 -5.54 -10.03
CA ARG A 213 -3.40 -5.16 -9.96
C ARG A 213 -3.96 -5.51 -8.58
N SER A 214 -4.74 -4.60 -8.01
CA SER A 214 -5.50 -4.83 -6.80
C SER A 214 -7.00 -4.80 -7.10
N ALA A 215 -7.78 -5.44 -6.24
CA ALA A 215 -9.23 -5.46 -6.37
C ALA A 215 -9.81 -4.06 -6.11
N GLY A 216 -10.79 -3.66 -6.93
CA GLY A 216 -11.68 -2.56 -6.59
C GLY A 216 -12.50 -2.89 -5.34
N MET A 217 -13.19 -1.90 -4.79
CA MET A 217 -13.88 -1.99 -3.51
C MET A 217 -14.83 -3.20 -3.35
N TRP A 218 -15.39 -3.71 -4.45
CA TRP A 218 -16.35 -4.81 -4.48
C TRP A 218 -15.92 -5.98 -5.38
N ASP A 219 -14.69 -5.97 -5.88
CA ASP A 219 -14.24 -6.98 -6.85
C ASP A 219 -13.71 -8.26 -6.18
N ASN A 220 -13.58 -8.26 -4.84
CA ASN A 220 -12.98 -9.37 -4.10
C ASN A 220 -13.77 -9.72 -2.85
N ASP A 221 -14.57 -10.79 -2.94
CA ASP A 221 -15.35 -11.36 -1.84
C ASP A 221 -14.68 -12.60 -1.21
N LYS A 222 -13.41 -12.87 -1.51
CA LYS A 222 -12.69 -14.03 -0.95
C LYS A 222 -12.65 -13.96 0.58
N THR A 223 -13.31 -14.89 1.25
CA THR A 223 -13.23 -15.10 2.72
C THR A 223 -12.23 -16.19 3.10
N VAL A 224 -11.90 -17.06 2.14
CA VAL A 224 -10.92 -18.14 2.23
C VAL A 224 -9.95 -18.04 1.06
N CYS A 225 -8.66 -18.17 1.32
CA CYS A 225 -7.63 -18.22 0.29
C CYS A 225 -7.58 -19.60 -0.35
N SER A 226 -7.81 -19.71 -1.66
CA SER A 226 -7.82 -21.00 -2.37
C SER A 226 -6.45 -21.69 -2.39
N CYS A 227 -5.35 -20.95 -2.22
CA CYS A 227 -4.00 -21.51 -2.23
C CYS A 227 -3.66 -22.28 -0.94
N THR A 228 -4.17 -21.80 0.20
CA THR A 228 -3.82 -22.32 1.53
C THR A 228 -5.00 -22.97 2.26
N GLY A 229 -6.23 -22.68 1.84
CA GLY A 229 -7.46 -23.05 2.53
C GLY A 229 -7.75 -22.25 3.80
N LYS A 230 -6.89 -21.28 4.16
CA LYS A 230 -7.04 -20.45 5.36
C LYS A 230 -8.05 -19.33 5.14
N THR A 231 -8.74 -18.94 6.20
CA THR A 231 -9.57 -17.73 6.23
C THR A 231 -8.70 -16.47 6.12
N LEU A 232 -9.30 -15.36 5.72
CA LEU A 232 -8.62 -14.05 5.69
C LEU A 232 -7.95 -13.68 7.02
N TRP A 233 -8.58 -14.02 8.14
CA TRP A 233 -8.06 -13.69 9.48
C TRP A 233 -6.89 -14.59 9.88
N GLU A 234 -6.85 -15.83 9.39
CA GLU A 234 -5.71 -16.72 9.56
C GLU A 234 -4.55 -16.30 8.67
N GLU A 235 -4.81 -15.98 7.39
CA GLU A 235 -3.83 -15.40 6.48
C GLU A 235 -3.23 -14.11 7.06
N ARG A 236 -4.09 -13.23 7.59
CA ARG A 236 -3.62 -11.99 8.23
C ARG A 236 -2.63 -12.27 9.37
N LYS A 237 -2.88 -13.28 10.20
CA LYS A 237 -1.94 -13.63 11.29
C LYS A 237 -0.58 -14.08 10.76
N ASP A 238 -0.54 -14.72 9.60
CA ASP A 238 0.71 -15.19 9.02
C ASP A 238 1.44 -14.07 8.27
N GLU A 239 0.72 -13.25 7.52
CA GLU A 239 1.31 -12.11 6.81
C GLU A 239 1.82 -11.03 7.78
N VAL A 240 1.15 -10.81 8.92
CA VAL A 240 1.66 -9.94 10.00
C VAL A 240 2.98 -10.48 10.57
N LYS A 241 3.15 -11.81 10.70
CA LYS A 241 4.43 -12.39 11.14
C LYS A 241 5.55 -12.17 10.12
N LYS A 242 5.21 -12.08 8.83
CA LYS A 242 6.15 -11.76 7.74
C LYS A 242 6.43 -10.26 7.57
N GLY A 243 5.86 -9.41 8.42
CA GLY A 243 6.08 -7.96 8.41
C GLY A 243 5.03 -7.14 7.63
N MET A 244 3.96 -7.76 7.13
CA MET A 244 2.86 -7.04 6.51
C MET A 244 2.00 -6.40 7.61
N LEU A 245 2.21 -5.09 7.87
CA LEU A 245 1.68 -4.25 8.96
C LEU A 245 2.63 -4.20 10.17
#